data_AF-A0A1H4SKM8-F1
#
_entry.id   AF-A0A1H4SKM8-F1
#
_cell.length_a   1.000
_cell.length_b   1.000
_cell.length_c   1.000
_cell.angle_alpha   90.00
_cell.angle_beta   90.00
_cell.angle_gamma   90.00
#
_symmetry.space_group_name_H-M   'P 1'
#
loop_
_entity.id
_entity.type
_entity.pdbx_description
1 polymer ?
#
loop_
_entity_poly.entity_id
_entity_poly.type
_entity_poly.pdbx_seq_one_letter_code
_entity_poly.pdbx_strand_id
1 'polypeptide(L)' 'MIKYEIKTGSAFLNEKARNQRDLAYKPELKGMRCNSCSSDTIVRFVESDLKYVKAEIHSCCSTFDMRIRQKLWPNKN' A
#
# COMPACT_ATOMS: atom_id res chain seq x y z
N MET A 1 9.75 -7.65 -3.57
CA MET A 1 9.17 -6.59 -4.44
C MET A 1 7.90 -6.04 -3.79
N ILE A 2 7.39 -4.85 -4.17
CA ILE A 2 6.10 -4.35 -3.65
C ILE A 2 4.99 -4.77 -4.61
N LYS A 3 3.99 -5.50 -4.09
CA LYS A 3 2.79 -5.94 -4.80
C LYS A 3 1.58 -5.14 -4.31
N TYR A 4 0.63 -4.88 -5.21
CA TYR A 4 -0.60 -4.18 -4.89
C TYR A 4 -1.80 -5.10 -5.10
N GLU A 5 -2.56 -5.33 -4.05
CA GLU A 5 -3.79 -6.13 -4.12
C GLU A 5 -4.99 -5.22 -3.90
N ILE A 6 -6.01 -5.35 -4.75
CA ILE A 6 -7.28 -4.63 -4.59
C ILE A 6 -8.35 -5.70 -4.37
N LYS A 7 -8.91 -5.73 -3.16
CA LYS A 7 -10.00 -6.62 -2.78
C LYS A 7 -11.10 -5.79 -2.14
N THR A 8 -11.90 -5.13 -2.97
CA THR A 8 -13.13 -4.45 -2.50
C THR A 8 -14.34 -5.12 -3.13
N GLY A 9 -15.45 -5.20 -2.39
CA GLY A 9 -16.66 -5.92 -2.82
C GLY A 9 -17.47 -5.21 -3.91
N SER A 10 -17.11 -3.96 -4.26
CA SER A 10 -17.87 -3.10 -5.17
C SER A 10 -16.97 -2.53 -6.28
N ALA A 11 -17.52 -2.41 -7.50
CA ALA A 11 -16.82 -1.81 -8.64
C ALA A 11 -16.39 -0.35 -8.37
N PHE A 12 -17.23 0.42 -7.68
CA PHE A 12 -16.94 1.80 -7.29
C PHE A 12 -15.75 1.89 -6.31
N LEU A 13 -15.69 0.99 -5.33
CA LEU A 13 -14.59 0.94 -4.37
C LEU A 13 -13.30 0.44 -5.05
N ASN A 14 -13.40 -0.45 -6.03
CA ASN A 14 -12.25 -0.91 -6.80
C ASN A 14 -11.64 0.23 -7.62
N GLU A 15 -12.46 1.10 -8.21
CA GLU A 15 -11.98 2.29 -8.91
C GLU A 15 -11.29 3.26 -7.96
N LYS A 16 -11.89 3.56 -6.81
CA LYS A 16 -11.26 4.37 -5.76
C LYS A 16 -9.93 3.78 -5.30
N ALA A 17 -9.86 2.48 -5.07
CA ALA A 17 -8.65 1.78 -4.69
C ALA A 17 -7.55 1.88 -5.76
N ARG A 18 -7.91 1.76 -7.05
CA ARG A 18 -6.96 1.95 -8.17
C ARG A 18 -6.45 3.37 -8.22
N ASN A 19 -7.33 4.37 -8.08
CA ASN A 19 -6.94 5.77 -8.05
C ASN A 19 -5.98 6.05 -6.89
N GLN A 20 -6.29 5.56 -5.68
CA GLN A 20 -5.40 5.71 -4.53
C GLN A 20 -4.05 5.02 -4.77
N ARG A 21 -4.05 3.81 -5.33
CA ARG A 21 -2.83 3.09 -5.71
C ARG A 21 -1.99 3.88 -6.70
N ASP A 22 -2.59 4.35 -7.80
CA ASP A 22 -1.87 4.93 -8.93
C ASP A 22 -1.43 6.38 -8.66
N LEU A 23 -2.19 7.14 -7.86
CA LEU A 23 -1.89 8.54 -7.56
C LEU A 23 -1.06 8.72 -6.30
N ALA A 24 -1.25 7.90 -5.26
CA ALA A 24 -0.59 8.11 -3.96
C ALA A 24 0.48 7.06 -3.61
N TYR A 25 0.28 5.79 -3.95
CA TYR A 25 1.19 4.73 -3.49
C TYR A 25 2.28 4.41 -4.52
N LYS A 26 1.91 4.15 -5.78
CA LYS A 26 2.86 3.78 -6.83
C LYS A 26 3.95 4.83 -7.06
N PRO A 27 3.64 6.14 -7.15
CA PRO A 27 4.67 7.15 -7.37
C PRO A 27 5.64 7.25 -6.20
N GLU A 28 5.11 7.24 -4.97
CA GLU A 28 5.90 7.38 -3.75
C GLU A 28 6.78 6.16 -3.46
N LEU A 29 6.24 4.96 -3.68
CA LEU A 29 6.94 3.70 -3.43
C LEU A 29 7.75 3.21 -4.65
N LYS A 30 7.83 4.02 -5.72
CA LYS A 30 8.53 3.66 -6.94
C LYS A 30 10.00 3.37 -6.64
N GLY A 31 10.50 2.22 -7.10
CA GLY A 31 11.89 1.83 -6.91
C GLY A 31 12.25 1.33 -5.51
N MET A 32 11.31 1.33 -4.55
CA MET A 32 11.57 0.76 -3.23
C MET A 32 11.69 -0.77 -3.30
N ARG A 33 12.75 -1.29 -2.68
CA ARG A 33 13.00 -2.73 -2.53
C ARG A 33 13.52 -3.04 -1.13
N CYS A 34 13.06 -4.18 -0.61
CA CYS A 34 13.56 -4.80 0.61
C CYS A 34 14.83 -5.58 0.23
N ASN A 35 16.01 -5.14 0.69
CA ASN A 35 17.29 -5.82 0.38
C ASN A 35 17.60 -6.95 1.38
N SER A 36 16.89 -6.98 2.51
CA SER A 36 17.14 -7.93 3.61
C SER A 36 16.30 -9.19 3.52
N CYS A 37 15.17 -9.14 2.81
CA CYS A 37 14.25 -10.26 2.70
C CYS A 37 13.97 -10.56 1.23
N SER A 38 13.89 -11.84 0.89
CA SER A 38 13.48 -12.31 -0.45
C SER A 38 11.96 -12.25 -0.67
N SER A 39 11.18 -11.98 0.37
CA SER A 39 9.73 -11.95 0.33
C SER A 39 9.17 -10.63 -0.23
N ASP A 40 7.97 -10.72 -0.80
CA ASP A 40 7.24 -9.55 -1.27
C ASP A 40 6.56 -8.80 -0.13
N THR A 41 6.47 -7.49 -0.29
CA THR A 41 5.63 -6.62 0.54
C THR A 41 4.32 -6.39 -0.19
N ILE A 42 3.19 -6.60 0.49
CA ILE A 42 1.87 -6.51 -0.12
C ILE A 42 1.17 -5.28 0.45
N VAL A 43 0.79 -4.35 -0.42
CA VAL A 43 -0.13 -3.26 -0.09
C VAL A 43 -1.52 -3.67 -0.56
N ARG A 44 -2.38 -4.01 0.40
CA ARG A 44 -3.74 -4.46 0.13
C ARG A 44 -4.73 -3.32 0.37
N PHE A 45 -5.50 -2.97 -0.66
CA PHE A 45 -6.61 -2.03 -0.55
C PHE A 45 -7.88 -2.84 -0.26
N VAL A 46 -8.41 -2.64 0.94
CA VAL A 46 -9.64 -3.29 1.41
C VAL A 46 -10.67 -2.23 1.76
N GLU A 47 -11.93 -2.63 1.73
CA GLU A 47 -13.04 -1.81 2.19
C GLU A 47 -12.95 -1.62 3.71
N SER A 48 -13.03 -0.37 4.18
CA SER A 48 -13.04 -0.04 5.61
C SER A 48 -14.46 0.13 6.13
N ASP A 49 -15.29 0.77 5.31
CA ASP A 49 -16.73 0.97 5.46
C ASP A 49 -17.29 1.11 4.03
N LEU A 50 -18.59 0.92 3.83
CA LEU A 50 -19.27 0.91 2.52
C LEU A 50 -18.94 2.06 1.54
N LYS A 51 -18.22 3.10 1.99
CA LYS A 51 -17.80 4.28 1.22
C LYS A 51 -16.28 4.52 1.15
N TYR A 52 -15.49 3.85 1.99
CA TYR A 52 -14.07 4.13 2.20
C TYR A 52 -13.18 2.92 1.93
N VAL A 53 -12.01 3.20 1.34
CA VAL A 53 -10.96 2.21 1.08
C VAL A 53 -9.81 2.49 2.04
N LYS A 54 -9.37 1.47 2.79
CA LYS A 54 -8.14 1.51 3.60
C LYS A 54 -7.05 0.69 2.93
N ALA A 55 -5.79 1.08 3.16
CA ALA A 55 -4.63 0.35 2.70
C ALA A 55 -3.96 -0.36 3.89
N GLU A 56 -3.82 -1.67 3.79
CA GLU A 56 -3.12 -2.53 4.74
C GLU A 56 -1.77 -2.93 4.15
N ILE A 57 -0.69 -2.63 4.87
CA ILE A 57 0.67 -2.89 4.41
C ILE A 57 1.20 -4.13 5.15
N HIS A 58 1.42 -5.20 4.40
CA HIS A 58 2.07 -6.42 4.88
C HIS A 58 3.51 -6.43 4.38
N SER A 59 4.40 -5.83 5.18
CA SER A 59 5.81 -5.69 4.85
C SER A 59 6.61 -6.97 5.09
N CYS A 60 7.67 -7.18 4.30
CA CYS A 60 8.63 -8.27 4.46
C CYS A 60 9.28 -8.30 5.86
N CYS A 61 9.52 -7.12 6.43
CA CYS A 61 10.16 -6.91 7.73
C CYS A 61 9.81 -5.53 8.29
N SER A 62 10.02 -5.33 9.59
CA SER A 62 9.74 -4.08 10.30
C SER A 62 10.54 -2.88 9.79
N THR A 63 11.81 -3.09 9.43
CA THR A 63 12.67 -2.02 8.89
C THR A 63 12.13 -1.49 7.56
N PHE A 64 11.68 -2.39 6.68
CA PHE A 64 11.11 -1.97 5.40
C PHE A 64 9.72 -1.35 5.58
N ASP A 65 8.93 -1.85 6.53
CA ASP A 65 7.65 -1.26 6.90
C ASP A 65 7.82 0.21 7.32
N MET A 66 8.79 0.48 8.20
CA MET A 66 9.09 1.84 8.64
C MET A 66 9.47 2.75 7.46
N ARG A 67 10.31 2.27 6.53
CA ARG A 67 10.69 3.03 5.34
C ARG A 67 9.49 3.33 4.43
N ILE A 68 8.59 2.36 4.24
CA ILE A 68 7.36 2.54 3.46
C ILE A 68 6.47 3.60 4.15
N ARG A 69 6.27 3.49 5.47
CA ARG A 69 5.45 4.42 6.24
C ARG A 69 6.01 5.83 6.20
N GLN A 70 7.31 6.00 6.37
CA GLN A 70 7.96 7.31 6.26
C GLN A 70 7.79 7.94 4.88
N LYS A 71 7.78 7.11 3.82
CA LYS A 71 7.60 7.60 2.46
C LYS A 71 6.16 8.04 2.18
N LEU A 72 5.18 7.27 2.64
CA LEU A 72 3.75 7.57 2.46
C LEU A 72 3.26 8.67 3.41
N TRP A 73 3.83 8.77 4.61
CA TRP A 73 3.41 9.68 5.67
C TRP A 73 4.63 10.33 6.35
N PRO A 74 5.36 11.22 5.65
CA PRO A 74 6.60 11.81 6.17
C PRO A 74 6.41 12.67 7.43
N ASN A 75 5.18 13.09 7.75
CA ASN A 75 4.87 14.03 8.84
C ASN A 75 4.07 13.44 10.01
N LYS A 76 4.01 12.11 10.16
CA LYS A 76 3.43 11.50 11.37
C LYS A 76 4.54 11.18 12.38
N ASN A 77 5.03 12.21 13.06
CA ASN A 77 5.72 12.12 14.35
C ASN A 77 4.70 12.31 15.47
#